data_AF-A0A1B1NWN8-F1
#
_entry.id   AF-A0A1B1NWN8-F1
#
_cell.length_a   1.000
_cell.length_b   1.000
_cell.length_c   1.000
_cell.angle_alpha   90.00
_cell.angle_beta   90.00
_cell.angle_gamma   90.00
#
_symmetry.space_group_name_H-M   'P 1'
#
loop_
_entity.id
_entity.type
_entity.pdbx_description
1 polymer ?
#
loop_
_entity_poly.entity_id
_entity_poly.type
_entity_poly.pdbx_seq_one_letter_code
_entity_poly.pdbx_strand_id
1 'polypeptide(L)' 'MKEEYLRHLFKIAPNHSKEITEATIDHLCHGLSQDKAAEKHHTVQSSVGRTVSKIRKLDLLIKEAIIIKIS' A
#
# COMPACT_ATOMS: atom_id res chain seq x y z
N MET A 1 -5.84 -7.43 -1.91
CA MET A 1 -5.62 -6.68 -3.17
C MET A 1 -4.65 -7.47 -4.03
N LYS A 2 -4.74 -7.45 -5.38
CA LYS A 2 -3.71 -8.11 -6.21
C LYS A 2 -2.37 -7.38 -6.04
N GLU A 3 -1.30 -8.14 -5.79
CA GLU A 3 0.03 -7.57 -5.54
C GLU A 3 0.52 -6.70 -6.70
N GLU A 4 0.33 -7.14 -7.94
CA GLU A 4 0.69 -6.38 -9.13
C GLU A 4 0.03 -4.98 -9.14
N TYR A 5 -1.25 -4.89 -8.80
CA TYR A 5 -1.95 -3.62 -8.71
C TYR A 5 -1.37 -2.73 -7.60
N LEU A 6 -1.10 -3.31 -6.42
CA LEU A 6 -0.49 -2.58 -5.31
C LEU A 6 0.91 -2.07 -5.67
N ARG A 7 1.72 -2.85 -6.39
CA ARG A 7 3.04 -2.40 -6.89
C ARG A 7 2.90 -1.24 -7.87
N HIS A 8 1.84 -1.17 -8.67
CA HIS A 8 1.56 0.02 -9.49
C HIS A 8 1.17 1.23 -8.65
N LEU A 9 0.36 1.06 -7.59
CA LEU A 9 0.04 2.15 -6.66
C LEU A 9 1.30 2.73 -6.01
N PHE A 10 2.26 1.89 -5.63
CA PHE A 10 3.56 2.35 -5.10
C PHE A 10 4.42 3.10 -6.12
N LYS A 11 4.30 2.81 -7.42
CA LYS A 11 4.95 3.61 -8.47
C LYS A 11 4.34 5.02 -8.58
N ILE A 12 3.04 5.16 -8.29
CA ILE A 12 2.30 6.42 -8.35
C ILE A 12 2.50 7.26 -7.08
N ALA A 13 2.60 6.62 -5.91
CA ALA A 13 2.92 7.24 -4.63
C ALA A 13 4.39 6.98 -4.24
N PRO A 14 5.36 7.70 -4.82
CA PRO A 14 6.76 7.54 -4.43
C PRO A 14 7.00 8.02 -2.98
N ASN A 15 8.20 7.72 -2.46
CA ASN A 15 8.68 8.06 -1.11
C ASN A 15 8.35 7.05 0.01
N HIS A 16 8.39 5.76 -0.32
CA HIS A 16 8.42 4.68 0.66
C HIS A 16 9.73 3.93 0.57
N SER A 17 10.27 3.51 1.72
CA SER A 17 11.42 2.60 1.72
C SER A 17 10.99 1.22 1.19
N LYS A 18 11.97 0.42 0.75
CA LYS A 18 11.70 -0.94 0.27
C LYS A 18 11.04 -1.78 1.35
N GLU A 19 11.50 -1.66 2.59
CA GLU A 19 11.02 -2.39 3.76
C GLU A 19 9.55 -2.06 4.07
N ILE A 20 9.19 -0.77 4.04
CA ILE A 20 7.80 -0.34 4.26
C ILE A 20 6.90 -0.81 3.12
N THR A 21 7.42 -0.81 1.88
CA THR A 21 6.69 -1.27 0.70
C THR A 21 6.36 -2.76 0.80
N GLU A 22 7.36 -3.60 1.06
CA GLU A 22 7.17 -5.06 1.16
C GLU A 22 6.35 -5.43 2.41
N ALA A 23 6.53 -4.74 3.55
CA ALA A 23 5.66 -4.93 4.71
C ALA A 23 4.19 -4.58 4.42
N THR A 24 3.95 -3.52 3.66
CA THR A 24 2.60 -3.13 3.26
C THR A 24 1.98 -4.15 2.30
N ILE A 25 2.78 -4.74 1.40
CA ILE A 25 2.35 -5.83 0.51
C ILE A 25 1.98 -7.07 1.32
N ASP A 26 2.83 -7.51 2.24
CA ASP A 26 2.55 -8.63 3.13
C ASP A 26 1.24 -8.45 3.91
N HIS A 27 0.97 -7.23 4.36
CA HIS A 27 -0.30 -6.92 5.03
C HIS A 27 -1.50 -6.95 4.07
N LEU A 28 -1.44 -6.25 2.94
CA LEU A 28 -2.60 -6.03 2.05
C LEU A 28 -2.88 -7.15 1.04
N CYS A 29 -1.87 -7.96 0.74
CA CYS A 29 -1.92 -9.02 -0.26
C CYS A 29 -1.84 -10.41 0.36
N HIS A 30 -1.05 -10.60 1.42
CA HIS A 30 -0.79 -11.91 2.01
C HIS A 30 -1.47 -12.13 3.38
N GLY A 31 -2.19 -11.12 3.88
CA GLY A 31 -3.03 -11.25 5.09
C GLY A 31 -2.26 -11.26 6.40
N LEU A 32 -0.98 -10.87 6.41
CA LEU A 32 -0.24 -10.69 7.66
C LEU A 32 -0.84 -9.52 8.44
N SER A 33 -0.81 -9.58 9.78
CA SER A 33 -1.10 -8.39 10.58
C SER A 33 -0.01 -7.33 10.34
N GLN A 34 -0.33 -6.06 10.59
CA GLN A 34 0.63 -4.98 10.40
C GLN A 34 1.87 -5.15 11.29
N ASP A 35 1.69 -5.65 12.52
CA ASP A 35 2.81 -5.94 13.43
C ASP A 35 3.73 -7.01 12.86
N LYS A 36 3.17 -8.16 12.44
CA LYS A 36 3.95 -9.28 11.89
C LYS A 36 4.67 -8.90 10.58
N ALA A 37 4.01 -8.13 9.73
CA ALA A 37 4.63 -7.65 8.51
C ALA A 37 5.76 -6.63 8.80
N ALA A 38 5.55 -5.74 9.76
CA ALA A 38 6.58 -4.79 10.17
C ALA A 38 7.80 -5.49 10.77
N GLU A 39 7.58 -6.47 11.64
CA GLU A 39 8.62 -7.31 12.24
C GLU A 39 9.43 -8.05 11.17
N LYS A 40 8.75 -8.73 10.23
CA LYS A 40 9.36 -9.50 9.14
C LYS A 40 10.30 -8.66 8.27
N HIS A 41 9.99 -7.38 8.08
CA HIS A 41 10.76 -6.46 7.24
C HIS A 41 11.58 -5.45 8.04
N HIS A 42 11.75 -5.68 9.35
CA HIS A 42 12.55 -4.81 10.22
C HIS A 42 12.15 -3.33 10.15
N THR A 43 10.84 -3.05 10.11
CA THR A 43 10.29 -1.70 10.08
C THR A 43 9.31 -1.45 11.23
N VAL A 44 8.78 -0.23 11.32
CA VAL A 44 7.86 0.18 12.39
C VAL A 44 6.42 -0.02 11.94
N GLN A 45 5.61 -0.70 12.74
CA GLN A 45 4.21 -0.97 12.41
C GLN A 45 3.41 0.31 12.12
N SER A 46 3.62 1.40 12.86
CA SER A 46 2.93 2.66 12.61
C SER A 46 3.26 3.26 11.23
N SER A 47 4.45 3.00 10.69
CA SER A 47 4.82 3.38 9.32
C SER A 47 4.10 2.54 8.28
N VAL A 48 3.91 1.24 8.53
CA VAL A 48 3.06 0.36 7.71
C VAL A 48 1.61 0.86 7.73
N GLY A 49 1.03 1.12 8.91
CA GLY A 49 -0.35 1.60 9.04
C GLY A 49 -0.62 2.94 8.35
N ARG A 50 0.32 3.89 8.45
CA ARG A 50 0.26 5.17 7.71
C ARG A 50 0.31 4.95 6.20
N THR A 51 1.17 4.04 5.73
CA THR A 51 1.32 3.73 4.31
C THR A 51 0.08 3.05 3.75
N VAL A 52 -0.48 2.08 4.48
CA VAL A 52 -1.76 1.44 4.14
C VAL A 52 -2.87 2.48 3.96
N SER A 53 -2.99 3.43 4.89
CA SER A 53 -4.00 4.50 4.81
C SER A 53 -3.81 5.38 3.56
N LYS A 54 -2.57 5.74 3.24
CA LYS A 54 -2.24 6.51 2.02
C LYS A 54 -2.58 5.73 0.74
N ILE A 55 -2.21 4.46 0.68
CA ILE A 55 -2.49 3.59 -0.48
C ILE A 55 -4.00 3.42 -0.70
N ARG A 56 -4.78 3.20 0.37
CA ARG A 56 -6.25 3.11 0.27
C ARG A 56 -6.88 4.41 -0.21
N LYS A 57 -6.36 5.56 0.26
CA LYS A 57 -6.80 6.86 -0.23
C LYS A 57 -6.46 7.05 -1.71
N LEU A 58 -5.27 6.64 -2.14
CA LEU A 58 -4.87 6.70 -3.55
C LEU A 58 -5.75 5.81 -4.44
N ASP A 59 -6.05 4.58 -4.01
CA ASP A 59 -6.97 3.67 -4.71
C ASP A 59 -8.35 4.31 -4.92
N LEU A 60 -8.88 4.98 -3.90
CA LEU A 60 -10.15 5.71 -4.01
C LEU A 60 -10.08 6.84 -5.04
N LEU A 61 -9.05 7.69 -4.96
CA LEU A 61 -8.86 8.81 -5.90
C LEU A 61 -8.70 8.33 -7.35
N ILE A 62 -8.02 7.20 -7.57
CA ILE A 62 -7.87 6.63 -8.92
C ILE A 62 -9.23 6.17 -9.45
N LYS A 63 -10.05 5.51 -8.63
CA LYS A 63 -11.41 5.10 -9.02
C LYS A 63 -12.27 6.30 -9.40
N GLU A 64 -12.24 7.36 -8.60
CA GLU A 64 -12.94 8.62 -8.87
C GLU A 64 -12.46 9.26 -10.18
N ALA A 65 -11.14 9.36 -10.38
CA ALA A 65 -10.56 9.93 -11.60
C ALA A 65 -10.93 9.14 -12.87
N ILE A 66 -10.98 7.80 -12.78
CA ILE A 66 -11.42 6.95 -13.90
C ILE A 66 -12.88 7.22 -14.23
N ILE A 67 -13.76 7.29 -13.24
CA ILE A 67 -15.19 7.60 -13.44
C ILE A 67 -15.35 8.97 -14.12
N ILE A 68 -14.64 10.00 -13.66
CA ILE A 68 -14.67 11.33 -14.27
C ILE A 68 -14.20 11.29 -15.73
N LYS A 69 -13.14 10.53 -16.05
CA LYS A 69 -12.58 10.46 -17.41
C LYS A 69 -13.53 9.79 -18.41
N ILE A 70 -14.30 8.79 -17.97
CA ILE A 70 -15.17 7.99 -18.83
C ILE A 70 -16.62 8.52 -18.89
N SER A 71 -16.96 9.46 -18.01
CA SER A 71 -18.24 10.18 -18.03
C SER A 71 -18.20 11.29 -19.06
#